data_AF-A0A958LTR8-F1
#
_entry.id   AF-A0A958LTR8-F1
#
_cell.length_a   1.000
_cell.length_b   1.000
_cell.length_c   1.000
_cell.angle_alpha   90.00
_cell.angle_beta   90.00
_cell.angle_gamma   90.00
#
_symmetry.space_group_name_H-M   'P 1'
#
loop_
_entity.id
_entity.type
_entity.pdbx_description
1 polymer ?
#
loop_
_entity_poly.entity_id
_entity_poly.type
_entity_poly.pdbx_seq_one_letter_code
_entity_poly.pdbx_strand_id
1 'polypeptide(L)'
;MKKYIVTTLFVSFFTISCSQTKNTLDKDVRKKEKVTLSNKVIQNLAQSVILHTYQELSKKSENLSQSVAQLSVEPTQENLDLAADAWRQTRIYWEQTESFLFGPVESLSIDPMIDTWPLNRSDLESILSSNNKITPEVIRTLGTNLKGFHTIEYLLFGDGIQSNQKLIANLSQKEIEYLLATSQVL
;
A
#
# COMPACT_ATOMS: atom_id res chain seq x y z
N MET A 1 85.56 -33.11 -30.55
CA MET A 1 84.66 -33.97 -29.75
C MET A 1 83.58 -33.10 -29.12
N LYS A 2 82.32 -33.31 -29.51
CA LYS A 2 81.14 -32.61 -28.99
C LYS A 2 80.85 -33.06 -27.54
N LYS A 3 80.45 -32.13 -26.67
CA LYS A 3 79.56 -32.41 -25.53
C LYS A 3 78.64 -31.20 -25.32
N TYR A 4 77.36 -31.37 -25.68
CA TYR A 4 76.30 -30.43 -25.34
C TYR A 4 75.66 -30.93 -24.05
N ILE A 5 75.58 -30.07 -23.03
CA ILE A 5 74.83 -30.33 -21.80
C ILE A 5 73.50 -29.61 -21.96
N VAL A 6 72.43 -30.38 -22.17
CA VAL A 6 71.05 -29.91 -22.12
C VAL A 6 70.61 -30.02 -20.66
N THR A 7 70.48 -28.89 -19.98
CA THR A 7 69.93 -28.84 -18.61
C THR A 7 68.47 -28.40 -18.69
N THR A 8 67.56 -29.36 -18.56
CA THR A 8 66.11 -29.13 -18.51
C THR A 8 65.76 -28.48 -17.18
N LEU A 9 65.34 -27.21 -17.18
CA LEU A 9 64.88 -26.49 -15.99
C LEU A 9 63.41 -26.87 -15.71
N PHE A 10 63.19 -27.62 -14.63
CA PHE A 10 61.89 -28.07 -14.16
C PHE A 10 61.15 -26.88 -13.52
N VAL A 11 60.05 -26.43 -14.13
CA VAL A 11 59.17 -25.39 -13.54
C VAL A 11 58.30 -26.07 -12.48
N SER A 12 58.67 -25.90 -11.20
CA SER A 12 57.83 -26.31 -10.07
C SER A 12 56.60 -25.40 -9.97
N PHE A 13 55.46 -25.87 -10.48
CA PHE A 13 54.15 -25.37 -10.10
C PHE A 13 53.86 -25.74 -8.64
N PHE A 14 54.02 -24.78 -7.73
CA PHE A 14 53.46 -24.90 -6.38
C PHE A 14 51.94 -24.77 -6.48
N THR A 15 51.24 -25.90 -6.53
CA THR A 15 49.81 -25.95 -6.27
C THR A 15 49.61 -25.76 -4.77
N ILE A 16 49.25 -24.55 -4.35
CA ILE A 16 48.74 -24.30 -3.00
C ILE A 16 47.40 -25.04 -2.89
N SER A 17 47.46 -26.27 -2.39
CA SER A 17 46.29 -27.00 -1.92
C SER A 17 45.75 -26.28 -0.70
N CYS A 18 44.69 -25.51 -0.88
CA CYS A 18 43.95 -24.93 0.23
C CYS A 18 43.17 -26.07 0.91
N SER A 19 43.82 -26.73 1.88
CA SER A 19 43.17 -27.67 2.78
C SER A 19 42.04 -26.93 3.50
N GLN A 20 40.79 -27.20 3.14
CA GLN A 20 39.64 -26.78 3.93
C GLN A 20 39.67 -27.48 5.30
N THR A 21 40.39 -26.90 6.26
CA THR A 21 40.09 -27.12 7.67
C THR A 21 38.72 -26.53 7.93
N LYS A 22 37.67 -27.36 7.89
CA LYS A 22 36.31 -26.99 8.31
C LYS A 22 36.33 -26.73 9.82
N ASN A 23 36.73 -25.51 10.19
CA ASN A 23 36.72 -25.07 11.58
C ASN A 23 35.27 -24.75 11.99
N THR A 24 34.74 -25.47 12.96
CA THR A 24 33.36 -25.32 13.44
C THR A 24 33.10 -23.92 14.00
N LEU A 25 34.11 -23.30 14.62
CA LEU A 25 34.06 -21.91 15.10
C LEU A 25 33.78 -20.89 13.98
N ASP A 26 34.38 -21.06 12.80
CA ASP A 26 34.18 -20.16 11.66
C ASP A 26 32.76 -20.33 11.04
N LYS A 27 32.17 -21.51 11.18
CA LYS A 27 30.75 -21.73 10.82
C LYS A 27 29.80 -21.08 11.83
N ASP A 28 30.09 -21.16 13.13
CA ASP A 28 29.26 -20.58 14.18
C ASP A 28 29.31 -19.05 14.18
N VAL A 29 30.48 -18.45 13.92
CA VAL A 29 30.63 -17.00 13.74
C VAL A 29 29.84 -16.51 12.53
N ARG A 30 30.00 -17.14 11.36
CA ARG A 30 29.20 -16.79 10.16
C ARG A 30 27.69 -16.96 10.37
N LYS A 31 27.28 -18.00 11.10
CA LYS A 31 25.87 -18.21 11.46
C LYS A 31 25.35 -17.07 12.35
N LYS A 32 26.12 -16.65 13.36
CA LYS A 32 25.77 -15.55 14.27
C LYS A 32 25.69 -14.20 13.54
N GLU A 33 26.63 -13.92 12.64
CA GLU A 33 26.62 -12.73 11.80
C GLU A 33 25.39 -12.72 10.87
N LYS A 34 25.08 -13.85 10.23
CA LYS A 34 23.88 -13.99 9.39
C LYS A 34 22.60 -13.73 10.19
N VAL A 35 22.46 -14.30 11.39
CA VAL A 35 21.30 -14.04 12.27
C VAL A 35 21.20 -12.56 12.64
N THR A 36 22.33 -11.94 12.95
CA THR A 36 22.38 -10.50 13.31
C THR A 36 21.97 -9.63 12.12
N LEU A 37 22.44 -9.94 10.91
CA LEU A 37 22.05 -9.24 9.69
C LEU A 37 20.55 -9.44 9.39
N SER A 38 20.06 -10.68 9.46
CA SER A 38 18.63 -10.98 9.28
C SER A 38 17.75 -10.19 10.26
N ASN A 39 18.14 -10.13 11.54
CA ASN A 39 17.40 -9.36 12.54
C ASN A 39 17.38 -7.86 12.20
N LYS A 40 18.51 -7.28 11.75
CA LYS A 40 18.57 -5.87 11.33
C LYS A 40 17.67 -5.59 10.13
N VAL A 41 17.68 -6.48 9.13
CA VAL A 41 16.81 -6.36 7.94
C VAL A 41 15.34 -6.42 8.34
N ILE A 42 14.95 -7.38 9.18
CA ILE A 42 13.57 -7.51 9.66
C ILE A 42 13.14 -6.28 10.47
N GLN A 43 14.00 -5.78 11.35
CA GLN A 43 13.70 -4.56 12.13
C GLN A 43 13.54 -3.34 11.23
N ASN A 44 14.41 -3.17 10.24
CA ASN A 44 14.31 -2.07 9.28
C ASN A 44 13.05 -2.18 8.40
N LEU A 45 12.72 -3.38 7.92
CA LEU A 45 11.50 -3.63 7.17
C LEU A 45 10.26 -3.31 8.02
N ALA A 46 10.22 -3.77 9.27
CA ALA A 46 9.09 -3.53 10.16
C ALA A 46 8.90 -2.04 10.49
N GLN A 47 9.99 -1.33 10.81
CA GLN A 47 9.90 0.04 11.32
C GLN A 47 9.92 1.10 10.20
N SER A 48 10.87 1.00 9.27
CA SER A 48 11.13 2.03 8.27
C SER A 48 10.32 1.87 6.99
N VAL A 49 9.74 0.68 6.77
CA VAL A 49 8.86 0.43 5.62
C VAL A 49 7.44 0.23 6.12
N ILE A 50 7.12 -0.90 6.77
CA ILE A 50 5.73 -1.28 7.07
C ILE A 50 5.05 -0.25 8.00
N LEU A 51 5.63 0.03 9.17
CA LEU A 51 5.03 0.97 10.11
C LEU A 51 4.96 2.39 9.54
N HIS A 52 6.01 2.85 8.87
CA HIS A 52 6.03 4.18 8.26
C HIS A 52 4.95 4.33 7.18
N THR A 53 4.80 3.35 6.28
CA THR A 53 3.77 3.39 5.22
C THR A 53 2.37 3.44 5.82
N TYR A 54 2.06 2.67 6.87
CA TYR A 54 0.75 2.75 7.53
C TYR A 54 0.52 4.07 8.28
N GLN A 55 1.56 4.69 8.85
CA GLN A 55 1.46 6.02 9.45
C GLN A 55 1.14 7.10 8.42
N GLU A 56 1.81 7.06 7.27
CA GLU A 56 1.52 7.98 6.17
C GLU A 56 0.14 7.72 5.57
N LEU A 57 -0.25 6.45 5.38
CA LEU A 57 -1.61 6.09 4.96
C LEU A 57 -2.66 6.70 5.90
N SER A 58 -2.51 6.53 7.22
CA SER A 58 -3.44 7.10 8.20
C SER A 58 -3.52 8.62 8.11
N LYS A 59 -2.37 9.30 8.00
CA LYS A 59 -2.31 10.77 7.84
C LYS A 59 -2.97 11.24 6.55
N LYS A 60 -2.77 10.52 5.44
CA LYS A 60 -3.39 10.87 4.16
C LYS A 60 -4.89 10.58 4.16
N SER A 61 -5.35 9.50 4.79
CA SER A 61 -6.77 9.23 5.02
C SER A 61 -7.45 10.33 5.83
N GLU A 62 -6.79 10.84 6.88
CA GLU A 62 -7.29 11.99 7.65
C GLU A 62 -7.42 13.25 6.77
N ASN A 63 -6.39 13.56 5.97
CA ASN A 63 -6.44 14.69 5.03
C ASN A 63 -7.53 14.53 3.97
N LEU A 64 -7.77 13.32 3.47
CA LEU A 64 -8.88 13.01 2.56
C LEU A 64 -10.22 13.30 3.24
N SER A 65 -10.43 12.81 4.46
CA SER A 65 -11.66 13.08 5.20
C SER A 65 -11.89 14.58 5.45
N GLN A 66 -10.83 15.33 5.79
CA GLN A 66 -10.89 16.78 5.95
C GLN A 66 -11.23 17.50 4.63
N SER A 67 -10.63 17.10 3.52
CA SER A 67 -10.90 17.68 2.19
C SER A 67 -12.35 17.44 1.75
N VAL A 68 -12.87 16.24 2.01
CA VAL A 68 -14.27 15.90 1.77
C VAL A 68 -15.21 16.67 2.70
N ALA A 69 -14.84 16.88 3.96
CA ALA A 69 -15.60 17.70 4.89
C ALA A 69 -15.69 19.16 4.41
N GLN A 70 -14.59 19.72 3.89
CA GLN A 70 -14.58 21.04 3.27
C GLN A 70 -15.50 21.10 2.03
N LEU A 71 -15.40 20.12 1.13
CA LEU A 71 -16.33 19.98 -0.01
C LEU A 71 -17.79 19.92 0.44
N SER A 72 -18.08 19.24 1.55
CA SER A 72 -19.45 19.13 2.07
C SER A 72 -20.00 20.43 2.63
N VAL A 73 -19.15 21.33 3.14
CA VAL A 73 -19.55 22.65 3.65
C VAL A 73 -19.66 23.64 2.49
N GLU A 74 -18.76 23.56 1.52
CA GLU A 74 -18.68 24.47 0.37
C GLU A 74 -18.52 23.68 -0.93
N PRO A 75 -19.63 23.27 -1.57
CA PRO A 75 -19.61 22.47 -2.81
C PRO A 75 -19.17 23.29 -4.02
N THR A 76 -17.86 23.41 -4.23
CA THR A 76 -17.23 24.05 -5.40
C THR A 76 -16.43 23.04 -6.21
N GLN A 77 -16.16 23.35 -7.48
CA GLN A 77 -15.30 22.51 -8.30
C GLN A 77 -13.88 22.43 -7.72
N GLU A 78 -13.37 23.53 -7.19
CA GLU A 78 -12.05 23.59 -6.53
C GLU A 78 -11.98 22.62 -5.34
N ASN A 79 -12.99 22.62 -4.46
CA ASN A 79 -13.02 21.69 -3.31
C ASN A 79 -13.21 20.23 -3.76
N LEU A 80 -13.91 19.98 -4.88
CA LEU A 80 -14.04 18.64 -5.46
C LEU A 80 -12.69 18.14 -5.98
N ASP A 81 -11.96 18.99 -6.69
CA ASP A 81 -10.64 18.68 -7.23
C ASP A 81 -9.61 18.46 -6.10
N LEU A 82 -9.70 19.22 -5.00
CA LEU A 82 -8.89 19.01 -3.79
C LEU A 82 -9.17 17.67 -3.12
N ALA A 83 -10.44 17.28 -2.97
CA ALA A 83 -10.81 15.97 -2.43
C ALA A 83 -10.33 14.82 -3.34
N ALA A 84 -10.43 15.01 -4.65
CA ALA A 84 -9.90 14.09 -5.65
C ALA A 84 -8.37 13.92 -5.57
N ASP A 85 -7.61 15.00 -5.40
CA ASP A 85 -6.16 14.91 -5.20
C ASP A 85 -5.83 14.23 -3.88
N ALA A 86 -6.51 14.58 -2.78
CA ALA A 86 -6.31 13.93 -1.50
C ALA A 86 -6.55 12.41 -1.58
N TRP A 87 -7.56 11.96 -2.34
CA TRP A 87 -7.78 10.53 -2.58
C TRP A 87 -6.59 9.87 -3.28
N ARG A 88 -6.05 10.49 -4.33
CA ARG A 88 -4.86 9.97 -5.03
C ARG A 88 -3.66 9.89 -4.09
N GLN A 89 -3.44 10.92 -3.28
CA GLN A 89 -2.35 10.94 -2.31
C GLN A 89 -2.47 9.84 -1.26
N THR A 90 -3.70 9.51 -0.83
CA THR A 90 -3.96 8.38 0.07
C THR A 90 -3.71 7.04 -0.62
N ARG A 91 -4.20 6.87 -1.85
CA ARG A 91 -4.01 5.64 -2.63
C ARG A 91 -2.55 5.25 -2.82
N ILE A 92 -1.66 6.22 -3.02
CA ILE A 92 -0.22 5.95 -3.15
C ILE A 92 0.30 5.11 -1.99
N TYR A 93 -0.11 5.44 -0.76
CA TYR A 93 0.36 4.70 0.42
C TYR A 93 -0.36 3.37 0.59
N TRP A 94 -1.66 3.29 0.32
CA TRP A 94 -2.39 2.02 0.37
C TRP A 94 -1.78 0.99 -0.59
N GLU A 95 -1.57 1.36 -1.85
CA GLU A 95 -0.99 0.49 -2.89
C GLU A 95 0.41 -0.01 -2.49
N GLN A 96 1.21 0.82 -1.81
CA GLN A 96 2.51 0.40 -1.29
C GLN A 96 2.39 -0.67 -0.20
N THR A 97 1.27 -0.70 0.54
CA THR A 97 1.02 -1.73 1.57
C THR A 97 0.68 -3.10 1.01
N GLU A 98 0.29 -3.20 -0.27
CA GLU A 98 -0.15 -4.47 -0.86
C GLU A 98 0.95 -5.54 -0.88
N SER A 99 2.22 -5.12 -0.83
CA SER A 99 3.36 -6.03 -0.69
C SER A 99 3.50 -6.69 0.70
N PHE A 100 2.71 -6.25 1.68
CA PHE A 100 2.73 -6.74 3.06
C PHE A 100 1.32 -6.82 3.69
N LEU A 101 0.36 -7.40 2.96
CA LEU A 101 -1.00 -7.71 3.44
C LEU A 101 -1.06 -8.92 4.39
N PHE A 102 -0.26 -8.89 5.45
CA PHE A 102 -0.28 -9.89 6.52
C PHE A 102 -0.37 -9.22 7.88
N GLY A 103 -0.79 -9.97 8.91
CA GLY A 103 -0.94 -9.44 10.26
C GLY A 103 -2.25 -8.67 10.43
N PRO A 104 -2.27 -7.45 11.02
CA PRO A 104 -3.52 -6.75 11.35
C PRO A 104 -4.45 -6.50 10.17
N VAL A 105 -3.91 -6.14 9.00
CA VAL A 105 -4.72 -5.84 7.80
C VAL A 105 -5.55 -7.05 7.35
N GLU A 106 -4.99 -8.25 7.43
CA GLU A 106 -5.66 -9.52 7.15
C GLU A 106 -6.54 -9.95 8.34
N SER A 107 -5.99 -9.94 9.56
CA SER A 107 -6.64 -10.48 10.77
C SER A 107 -7.88 -9.68 11.20
N LEU A 108 -7.93 -8.40 10.84
CA LEU A 108 -9.05 -7.49 11.12
C LEU A 108 -9.90 -7.22 9.87
N SER A 109 -9.62 -7.91 8.75
CA SER A 109 -10.31 -7.73 7.47
C SER A 109 -10.33 -6.27 6.97
N ILE A 110 -9.24 -5.52 7.20
CA ILE A 110 -9.13 -4.11 6.78
C ILE A 110 -9.10 -4.01 5.26
N ASP A 111 -8.33 -4.89 4.59
CA ASP A 111 -8.23 -4.93 3.12
C ASP A 111 -9.61 -4.96 2.44
N PRO A 112 -10.47 -5.97 2.66
CA PRO A 112 -11.80 -5.94 2.07
C PRO A 112 -12.62 -4.75 2.56
N MET A 113 -12.47 -4.29 3.81
CA MET A 113 -13.25 -3.14 4.31
C MET A 113 -12.95 -1.82 3.57
N ILE A 114 -11.73 -1.61 3.09
CA ILE A 114 -11.34 -0.35 2.47
C ILE A 114 -11.02 -0.45 0.98
N ASP A 115 -10.84 -1.66 0.43
CA ASP A 115 -10.44 -1.84 -0.97
C ASP A 115 -11.17 -2.96 -1.73
N THR A 116 -12.42 -3.26 -1.35
CA THR A 116 -13.21 -4.23 -2.13
C THR A 116 -13.52 -3.70 -3.54
N TRP A 117 -13.15 -4.51 -4.54
CA TRP A 117 -13.56 -4.37 -5.93
C TRP A 117 -14.21 -5.68 -6.44
N PRO A 118 -15.29 -5.65 -7.26
CA PRO A 118 -15.97 -4.46 -7.78
C PRO A 118 -16.95 -3.81 -6.80
N LEU A 119 -17.17 -2.51 -6.98
CA LEU A 119 -18.26 -1.75 -6.34
C LEU A 119 -19.63 -2.28 -6.80
N ASN A 120 -20.54 -2.51 -5.85
CA ASN A 120 -21.93 -2.84 -6.19
C ASN A 120 -22.72 -1.57 -6.50
N ARG A 121 -22.64 -1.11 -7.76
CA ARG A 121 -23.29 0.13 -8.22
C ARG A 121 -24.81 0.11 -8.06
N SER A 122 -25.46 -1.04 -8.30
CA SER A 122 -26.91 -1.15 -8.17
C SER A 122 -27.38 -0.88 -6.75
N ASP A 123 -26.71 -1.47 -5.76
CA ASP A 123 -27.05 -1.26 -4.35
C ASP A 123 -26.67 0.16 -3.88
N LEU A 124 -25.54 0.69 -4.37
CA LEU A 124 -25.15 2.08 -4.11
C LEU A 124 -26.22 3.06 -4.61
N GLU A 125 -26.68 2.90 -5.86
CA GLU A 125 -27.77 3.71 -6.44
C GLU A 125 -29.08 3.54 -5.67
N SER A 126 -29.39 2.33 -5.20
CA SER A 126 -30.56 2.10 -4.34
C SER A 126 -30.45 2.84 -3.01
N ILE A 127 -29.26 2.97 -2.42
CA ILE A 127 -29.06 3.74 -1.17
C ILE A 127 -29.16 5.24 -1.45
N LEU A 128 -28.51 5.71 -2.53
CA LEU A 128 -28.52 7.12 -2.94
C LEU A 128 -29.92 7.62 -3.32
N SER A 129 -30.80 6.75 -3.81
CA SER A 129 -32.20 7.06 -4.10
C SER A 129 -33.15 6.93 -2.91
N SER A 130 -32.66 6.43 -1.76
CA SER A 130 -33.46 6.27 -0.54
C SER A 130 -33.52 7.56 0.30
N ASN A 131 -34.54 7.66 1.15
CA ASN A 131 -34.67 8.75 2.13
C ASN A 131 -33.88 8.50 3.43
N ASN A 132 -33.08 7.43 3.50
CA ASN A 132 -32.34 7.09 4.71
C ASN A 132 -31.22 8.08 4.98
N LYS A 133 -30.95 8.40 6.24
CA LYS A 133 -29.77 9.19 6.60
C LYS A 133 -28.50 8.38 6.32
N ILE A 134 -27.50 9.02 5.75
CA ILE A 134 -26.19 8.42 5.54
C ILE A 134 -25.26 8.97 6.63
N THR A 135 -24.75 8.08 7.48
CA THR A 135 -23.82 8.41 8.57
C THR A 135 -22.67 7.40 8.58
N PRO A 136 -21.53 7.70 9.23
CA PRO A 136 -20.43 6.75 9.39
C PRO A 136 -20.89 5.41 9.98
N GLU A 137 -21.81 5.43 10.94
CA GLU A 137 -22.36 4.22 11.56
C GLU A 137 -23.11 3.36 10.54
N VAL A 138 -23.91 3.99 9.67
CA VAL A 138 -24.59 3.30 8.57
C VAL A 138 -23.54 2.67 7.64
N ILE A 139 -22.54 3.42 7.17
CA ILE A 139 -21.49 2.90 6.28
C ILE A 139 -20.74 1.70 6.90
N ARG A 140 -20.44 1.75 8.20
CA ARG A 140 -19.79 0.62 8.90
C ARG A 140 -20.60 -0.67 8.82
N THR A 141 -21.93 -0.60 8.76
CA THR A 141 -22.84 -1.77 8.65
C THR A 141 -23.03 -2.29 7.22
N LEU A 142 -22.68 -1.51 6.19
CA LEU A 142 -22.88 -1.92 4.79
C LEU A 142 -21.90 -3.04 4.37
N GLY A 143 -22.22 -3.69 3.25
CA GLY A 143 -21.30 -4.59 2.57
C GLY A 143 -19.98 -3.89 2.20
N THR A 144 -18.89 -4.64 2.11
CA THR A 144 -17.57 -4.07 1.80
C THR A 144 -17.51 -3.48 0.40
N ASN A 145 -18.28 -4.03 -0.54
CA ASN A 145 -18.48 -3.53 -1.90
C ASN A 145 -19.37 -2.27 -1.99
N LEU A 146 -19.64 -1.59 -0.88
CA LEU A 146 -20.39 -0.33 -0.81
C LEU A 146 -19.61 0.75 -0.05
N LYS A 147 -18.35 0.52 0.31
CA LYS A 147 -17.52 1.48 1.05
C LYS A 147 -16.06 1.39 0.59
N GLY A 148 -15.21 2.17 1.25
CA GLY A 148 -13.78 2.19 0.95
C GLY A 148 -13.42 3.03 -0.27
N PHE A 149 -12.20 2.82 -0.76
CA PHE A 149 -11.56 3.63 -1.78
C PHE A 149 -12.34 3.69 -3.07
N HIS A 150 -12.87 2.56 -3.55
CA HIS A 150 -13.58 2.51 -4.83
C HIS A 150 -14.97 3.15 -4.80
N THR A 151 -15.64 3.18 -3.64
CA THR A 151 -16.85 3.99 -3.49
C THR A 151 -16.52 5.48 -3.54
N ILE A 152 -15.46 5.90 -2.85
CA ILE A 152 -15.00 7.30 -2.86
C ILE A 152 -14.56 7.70 -4.28
N GLU A 153 -13.83 6.82 -4.97
CA GLU A 153 -13.40 7.00 -6.35
C GLU A 153 -14.59 7.23 -7.28
N TYR A 154 -15.60 6.37 -7.24
CA TYR A 154 -16.79 6.50 -8.05
C TYR A 154 -17.53 7.83 -7.78
N LEU A 155 -17.63 8.22 -6.51
CA LEU A 155 -18.31 9.46 -6.12
C LEU A 155 -17.54 10.71 -6.56
N LEU A 156 -16.19 10.68 -6.59
CA LEU A 156 -15.33 11.79 -6.99
C LEU A 156 -15.09 11.89 -8.50
N PHE A 157 -15.01 10.75 -9.20
CA PHE A 157 -14.56 10.70 -10.60
C PHE A 157 -15.62 10.22 -11.59
N GLY A 158 -16.66 9.53 -11.13
CA GLY A 158 -17.67 8.90 -11.99
C GLY A 158 -17.31 7.47 -12.40
N ASP A 159 -17.90 6.99 -13.49
CA ASP A 159 -17.76 5.60 -13.96
C ASP A 159 -16.53 5.34 -14.84
N GLY A 160 -15.80 6.39 -15.20
CA GLY A 160 -14.60 6.33 -16.03
C GLY A 160 -14.81 5.83 -17.46
N ILE A 161 -16.06 5.72 -17.94
CA ILE A 161 -16.33 5.26 -19.32
C ILE A 161 -16.13 6.39 -20.33
N GLN A 162 -16.65 7.58 -20.03
CA GLN A 162 -16.53 8.75 -20.92
C GLN A 162 -15.48 9.74 -20.43
N SER A 163 -15.33 9.90 -19.12
CA SER A 163 -14.41 10.83 -18.48
C SER A 163 -14.18 10.42 -17.03
N ASN A 164 -13.01 10.78 -16.49
CA ASN A 164 -12.69 10.73 -15.05
C ASN A 164 -12.79 12.13 -14.41
N GLN A 165 -13.51 13.06 -15.05
CA GLN A 165 -13.75 14.40 -14.53
C GLN A 165 -15.23 14.54 -14.18
N LYS A 166 -15.53 14.54 -12.89
CA LYS A 166 -16.86 14.86 -12.39
C LYS A 166 -16.97 16.36 -12.16
N LEU A 167 -18.01 16.97 -12.73
CA LEU A 167 -18.35 18.35 -12.44
C LEU A 167 -19.12 18.43 -11.12
N ILE A 168 -18.87 19.47 -10.33
CA ILE A 168 -19.60 19.69 -9.07
C ILE A 168 -21.13 19.74 -9.27
N ALA A 169 -21.59 20.23 -10.43
CA ALA A 169 -23.00 20.23 -10.80
C ALA A 169 -23.62 18.82 -10.94
N ASN A 170 -22.79 17.79 -11.13
CA ASN A 170 -23.19 16.39 -11.24
C ASN A 170 -22.99 15.62 -9.92
N LEU A 171 -22.63 16.30 -8.83
CA LEU A 171 -22.50 15.71 -7.51
C LEU A 171 -23.68 16.16 -6.64
N SER A 172 -24.62 15.26 -6.40
CA SER A 172 -25.79 15.53 -5.58
C SER A 172 -25.42 15.68 -4.10
N GLN A 173 -26.27 16.37 -3.34
CA GLN A 173 -26.11 16.47 -1.88
C GLN A 173 -26.03 15.08 -1.22
N LYS A 174 -26.78 14.10 -1.73
CA LYS A 174 -26.79 12.74 -1.17
C LYS A 174 -25.48 12.00 -1.42
N GLU A 175 -24.87 12.21 -2.57
CA GLU A 175 -23.53 11.70 -2.88
C GLU A 175 -22.47 12.36 -2.01
N ILE A 176 -22.58 13.68 -1.75
CA ILE A 176 -21.69 14.39 -0.81
C ILE A 176 -21.80 13.80 0.61
N GLU A 177 -23.02 13.54 1.10
CA GLU A 177 -23.25 12.87 2.39
C GLU A 177 -22.60 11.47 2.43
N TYR A 178 -22.77 10.69 1.36
CA TYR A 178 -22.17 9.36 1.24
C TYR A 178 -20.65 9.41 1.24
N LEU A 179 -20.10 10.30 0.42
CA LEU A 179 -18.68 10.54 0.28
C LEU A 179 -18.06 10.93 1.62
N LEU A 180 -18.68 11.86 2.35
CA LEU A 180 -18.25 12.28 3.68
C LEU A 180 -18.28 11.12 4.67
N ALA A 181 -19.41 10.43 4.79
CA ALA A 181 -19.54 9.30 5.71
C ALA A 181 -18.55 8.17 5.40
N THR A 182 -18.27 7.90 4.13
CA THR A 182 -17.31 6.87 3.72
C THR A 182 -15.87 7.29 4.02
N SER A 183 -15.53 8.56 3.79
CA SER A 183 -14.19 9.09 4.10
C SER A 183 -13.85 9.05 5.60
N GLN A 184 -14.86 9.12 6.47
CA GLN A 184 -14.70 9.11 7.94
C GLN A 184 -14.53 7.70 8.53
N VAL A 185 -14.72 6.66 7.71
CA VAL A 185 -14.59 5.26 8.15
C VAL A 185 -13.42 4.53 7.49
N LEU A 186 -12.66 5.22 6.64
CA LEU A 186 -11.32 4.84 6.17
C LEU A 186 -10.31 4.89 7.33
#